data_AF-A0A4Y3M2C5-F1
#
_entry.id   AF-A0A4Y3M2C5-F1
#
_cell.length_a   1.000
_cell.length_b   1.000
_cell.length_c   1.000
_cell.angle_alpha   90.00
_cell.angle_beta   90.00
_cell.angle_gamma   90.00
#
_symmetry.space_group_name_H-M   'P 1'
#
loop_
_entity.id
_entity.type
_entity.pdbx_description
1 polymer ?
#
loop_
_entity_poly.entity_id
_entity_poly.type
_entity_poly.pdbx_seq_one_letter_code
_entity_poly.pdbx_strand_id
1 'polypeptide(L)'
;MTAFGRLWRRAPLWRTSVIVTVGALGMAAFYPTPALKKAMPWLPGHLPGAAPSAGQQADQTAAGPGGAPGAGDQIGVPDPGIAQHGSIMIAGRTLPLPAGDWHPILTARSGAHGELSQQILARTDRGVVSGVIVVRATQQPVPAELAEQLETPCHDDRDYAAHISEQPGVSQECSYTSNAVLENQSVSTDPFITAAFSRMRTLGFPIPSLMINVGWYHAAVAGKNTAHIETVETLVAPIEHGSRQLLAPPQYWNKASVHKNPDAAQFIDTLDRWMIGWSRVLRQGFDGTLDTSTLVPPLINDPSAPRPA
;
A
#
# COMPACT_ATOMS: atom_id res chain seq x y z
N MET A 1 -43.49 -34.50 -25.63
CA MET A 1 -42.09 -34.38 -25.15
C MET A 1 -41.35 -33.33 -25.97
N THR A 2 -40.88 -32.25 -25.34
CA THR A 2 -40.20 -31.13 -26.01
C THR A 2 -38.83 -31.55 -26.57
N ALA A 3 -38.35 -30.87 -27.60
CA ALA A 3 -37.03 -31.11 -28.20
C ALA A 3 -35.90 -31.03 -27.16
N PHE A 4 -36.04 -30.10 -26.20
CA PHE A 4 -35.16 -29.95 -25.05
C PHE A 4 -35.04 -31.24 -24.21
N GLY A 5 -36.17 -31.92 -23.93
CA GLY A 5 -36.16 -33.17 -23.17
C GLY A 5 -35.48 -34.35 -23.88
N ARG A 6 -35.43 -34.33 -25.23
CA ARG A 6 -34.72 -35.36 -26.02
C ARG A 6 -33.21 -35.08 -26.07
N LEU A 7 -32.81 -33.82 -26.25
CA LEU A 7 -31.41 -33.38 -26.17
C LEU A 7 -30.83 -33.67 -24.78
N TRP A 8 -31.59 -33.34 -23.74
CA TRP A 8 -31.24 -33.65 -22.36
C TRP A 8 -31.20 -35.14 -22.05
N ARG A 9 -31.67 -36.07 -22.91
CA ARG A 9 -31.52 -37.51 -22.67
C ARG A 9 -30.39 -38.17 -23.47
N ARG A 10 -30.09 -37.66 -24.67
CA ARG A 10 -29.25 -38.36 -25.65
C ARG A 10 -27.91 -37.70 -25.95
N ALA A 11 -27.69 -36.44 -25.56
CA ALA A 11 -26.47 -35.70 -25.89
C ALA A 11 -25.69 -35.33 -24.60
N PRO A 12 -24.77 -36.18 -24.11
CA PRO A 12 -24.00 -35.91 -22.90
C PRO A 12 -23.12 -34.65 -23.02
N LEU A 13 -22.53 -34.38 -24.18
CA LEU A 13 -21.73 -33.17 -24.45
C LEU A 13 -22.56 -31.88 -24.39
N TRP A 14 -23.82 -31.94 -24.83
CA TRP A 14 -24.70 -30.78 -24.73
C TRP A 14 -25.05 -30.48 -23.28
N ARG A 15 -25.26 -31.51 -22.44
CA ARG A 15 -25.49 -31.33 -21.00
C ARG A 15 -24.29 -30.72 -20.30
N THR A 16 -23.08 -31.23 -20.56
CA THR A 16 -21.87 -30.70 -19.93
C THR A 16 -21.61 -29.26 -20.35
N SER A 17 -21.81 -28.92 -21.63
CA SER A 17 -21.71 -27.55 -22.12
C SER A 17 -22.72 -26.62 -21.45
N VAL A 18 -23.98 -27.04 -21.26
CA VAL A 18 -24.99 -26.23 -20.55
C VAL A 18 -24.60 -26.05 -19.07
N ILE A 19 -24.16 -27.12 -18.38
CA ILE A 19 -23.75 -27.04 -16.97
C ILE A 19 -22.53 -26.13 -16.79
N VAL A 20 -21.50 -26.28 -17.63
CA VAL A 20 -20.30 -25.44 -17.59
C VAL A 20 -20.64 -23.99 -17.90
N THR A 21 -21.48 -23.74 -18.92
CA THR A 21 -21.91 -22.37 -19.28
C THR A 21 -22.67 -21.71 -18.12
N VAL A 22 -23.59 -22.43 -17.47
CA VAL A 22 -24.34 -21.91 -16.31
C VAL A 22 -23.41 -21.68 -15.11
N GLY A 23 -22.46 -22.60 -14.85
CA GLY A 23 -21.46 -22.45 -13.80
C GLY A 23 -20.55 -21.23 -14.03
N ALA A 24 -20.06 -21.04 -15.26
CA ALA A 24 -19.23 -19.90 -15.64
C ALA A 24 -20.01 -18.57 -15.58
N LEU A 25 -21.27 -18.55 -15.99
CA LEU A 25 -22.17 -17.39 -15.81
C LEU A 25 -22.39 -17.06 -14.34
N GLY A 26 -22.56 -18.09 -13.50
CA GLY A 26 -22.61 -17.94 -12.05
C GLY A 26 -21.34 -17.29 -11.50
N MET A 27 -20.16 -17.83 -11.84
CA MET A 27 -18.89 -17.24 -11.41
C MET A 27 -18.70 -15.81 -11.93
N ALA A 28 -19.06 -15.52 -13.18
CA ALA A 28 -18.95 -14.18 -13.76
C ALA A 28 -19.86 -13.13 -13.08
N ALA A 29 -20.99 -13.55 -12.49
CA ALA A 29 -21.86 -12.67 -11.73
C ALA A 29 -21.24 -12.27 -10.38
N PHE A 30 -20.48 -13.16 -9.74
CA PHE A 30 -19.80 -12.89 -8.46
C PHE A 30 -18.38 -12.32 -8.64
N TYR A 31 -17.72 -12.63 -9.75
CA TYR A 31 -16.36 -12.20 -10.11
C TYR A 31 -16.32 -11.59 -11.52
N PRO A 32 -16.96 -10.43 -11.74
CA PRO A 32 -17.06 -9.83 -13.07
C PRO A 32 -15.69 -9.34 -13.56
N THR A 33 -15.31 -9.77 -14.76
CA THR A 33 -14.07 -9.31 -15.41
C THR A 33 -14.16 -7.84 -15.83
N PRO A 34 -13.02 -7.13 -15.97
CA PRO A 34 -13.01 -5.70 -16.34
C PRO A 34 -13.73 -5.40 -17.66
N ALA A 35 -13.62 -6.29 -18.65
CA ALA A 35 -14.33 -6.16 -19.93
C ALA A 35 -15.86 -6.27 -19.76
N LEU A 36 -16.33 -7.14 -18.87
CA LEU A 36 -17.74 -7.32 -18.56
C LEU A 36 -18.31 -6.10 -17.81
N LYS A 37 -17.53 -5.54 -16.87
CA LYS A 37 -17.88 -4.28 -16.16
C LYS A 37 -17.98 -3.10 -17.12
N LYS A 38 -17.12 -3.02 -18.14
CA LYS A 38 -17.18 -1.97 -19.17
C LYS A 38 -18.46 -2.04 -20.01
N ALA A 39 -19.01 -3.23 -20.23
CA ALA A 39 -20.24 -3.44 -20.98
C ALA A 39 -21.51 -3.33 -20.11
N MET A 40 -21.43 -3.65 -18.82
CA MET A 40 -22.55 -3.68 -17.88
C MET A 40 -22.21 -2.91 -16.59
N PRO A 41 -22.33 -1.58 -16.61
CA PRO A 41 -21.93 -0.70 -15.51
C PRO A 41 -22.88 -0.74 -14.31
N TRP A 42 -23.79 -1.69 -14.20
CA TRP A 42 -24.70 -1.87 -13.04
C TRP A 42 -24.29 -3.07 -12.16
N LEU A 43 -23.23 -3.79 -12.56
CA LEU A 43 -22.66 -4.90 -11.78
C LEU A 43 -21.96 -4.38 -10.51
N PRO A 44 -22.16 -5.01 -9.34
CA PRO A 44 -21.59 -4.57 -8.07
C PRO A 44 -20.05 -4.55 -8.10
N GLY A 45 -19.44 -3.71 -7.27
CA GLY A 45 -17.99 -3.49 -7.24
C GLY A 45 -17.52 -2.25 -8.01
N HIS A 46 -18.31 -1.18 -7.98
CA HIS A 46 -17.87 0.14 -8.44
C HIS A 46 -16.87 0.73 -7.46
N LEU A 47 -15.78 1.31 -7.99
CA LEU A 47 -15.03 2.34 -7.28
C LEU A 47 -15.95 3.58 -7.13
N PRO A 48 -15.88 4.33 -6.01
CA PRO A 48 -16.44 5.68 -5.97
C PRO A 48 -15.67 6.52 -6.99
N GLY A 49 -16.35 6.92 -8.07
CA GLY A 49 -15.73 7.69 -9.14
C GLY A 49 -16.75 8.48 -9.95
N ALA A 50 -16.71 9.79 -9.76
CA ALA A 50 -17.22 10.85 -10.63
C ALA A 50 -18.74 10.90 -10.90
N ALA A 51 -19.47 11.59 -10.02
CA ALA A 51 -20.59 12.42 -10.45
C ALA A 51 -20.14 13.89 -10.48
N PRO A 52 -20.43 14.67 -11.53
CA PRO A 52 -20.21 16.10 -11.52
C PRO A 52 -21.37 16.75 -10.73
N SER A 53 -21.15 17.07 -9.45
CA SER A 53 -22.13 17.82 -8.69
C SER A 53 -21.95 19.32 -8.96
N ALA A 54 -22.77 19.81 -9.90
CA ALA A 54 -23.15 21.20 -10.01
C ALA A 54 -23.74 21.68 -8.66
N GLY A 55 -23.46 22.94 -8.33
CA GLY A 55 -23.57 23.48 -6.98
C GLY A 55 -24.95 23.41 -6.30
N GLN A 56 -24.88 23.34 -4.98
CA GLN A 56 -25.88 23.93 -4.09
C GLN A 56 -25.21 24.21 -2.73
N GLN A 57 -25.06 25.50 -2.43
CA GLN A 57 -24.87 26.01 -1.09
C GLN A 57 -26.10 25.62 -0.25
N ALA A 58 -25.86 24.89 0.84
CA ALA A 58 -26.74 24.88 2.01
C ALA A 58 -25.89 24.52 3.24
N ASP A 59 -25.93 25.41 4.23
CA ASP A 59 -25.49 25.18 5.59
C ASP A 59 -25.96 23.82 6.12
N GLN A 60 -25.05 23.03 6.67
CA GLN A 60 -25.39 21.99 7.63
C GLN A 60 -24.21 21.67 8.56
N THR A 61 -24.41 22.10 9.80
CA THR A 61 -23.81 21.64 11.04
C THR A 61 -23.68 20.11 11.15
N ALA A 62 -22.53 19.68 11.66
CA ALA A 62 -22.30 18.51 12.52
C ALA A 62 -22.84 17.12 12.07
N ALA A 63 -21.94 16.29 11.53
CA ALA A 63 -21.64 14.90 11.94
C ALA A 63 -20.73 14.25 10.89
N GLY A 64 -19.66 13.57 11.32
CA GLY A 64 -18.66 12.92 10.46
C GLY A 64 -19.19 11.75 9.60
N PRO A 65 -18.30 11.16 8.79
CA PRO A 65 -17.52 10.06 9.36
C PRO A 65 -16.03 10.15 8.97
N GLY A 66 -15.24 10.77 9.84
CA GLY A 66 -13.82 10.43 9.99
C GLY A 66 -13.73 9.55 11.23
N GLY A 67 -13.30 8.30 11.08
CA GLY A 67 -13.13 7.38 12.20
C GLY A 67 -12.17 7.99 13.22
N ALA A 68 -12.70 8.42 14.36
CA ALA A 68 -11.88 8.85 15.49
C ALA A 68 -11.08 7.64 16.00
N PRO A 69 -9.88 7.86 16.58
CA PRO A 69 -9.14 6.81 17.27
C PRO A 69 -10.06 6.09 18.27
N GLY A 70 -10.00 4.76 18.29
CA GLY A 70 -10.79 3.94 19.19
C GLY A 70 -10.42 4.19 20.65
N ALA A 71 -11.35 3.90 21.56
CA ALA A 71 -11.09 3.92 22.99
C ALA A 71 -10.05 2.84 23.34
N GLY A 72 -8.77 3.20 23.37
CA GLY A 72 -7.64 2.30 23.56
C GLY A 72 -6.40 2.66 22.74
N ASP A 73 -6.56 3.47 21.69
CA ASP A 73 -5.47 3.90 20.84
C ASP A 73 -4.56 4.92 21.56
N GLN A 74 -3.25 4.74 21.43
CA GLN A 74 -2.25 5.66 21.98
C GLN A 74 -1.52 6.35 20.84
N ILE A 75 -1.39 7.68 20.89
CA ILE A 75 -0.68 8.46 19.88
C ILE A 75 0.52 9.14 20.54
N GLY A 76 1.69 8.95 19.96
CA GLY A 76 2.92 9.63 20.29
C GLY A 76 3.27 10.70 19.25
N VAL A 77 3.77 11.83 19.75
CA VAL A 77 4.09 13.02 18.97
C VAL A 77 5.60 13.28 19.12
N PRO A 78 6.46 12.49 18.46
CA PRO A 78 7.91 12.63 18.58
C PRO A 78 8.38 14.00 18.05
N ASP A 79 9.57 14.42 18.46
CA ASP A 79 10.21 15.65 17.97
C ASP A 79 10.77 15.43 16.54
N PRO A 80 10.23 16.09 15.51
CA PRO A 80 10.72 15.96 14.14
C PRO A 80 12.12 16.56 13.94
N GLY A 81 12.63 17.35 14.89
CA GLY A 81 13.99 17.91 14.84
C GLY A 81 15.09 16.86 15.07
N ILE A 82 14.75 15.68 15.58
CA ILE A 82 15.69 14.58 15.82
C ILE A 82 15.60 13.59 14.67
N ALA A 83 16.51 13.72 13.70
CA ALA A 83 16.59 12.81 12.56
C ALA A 83 17.07 11.40 12.98
N GLN A 84 16.56 10.40 12.28
CA GLN A 84 16.90 8.98 12.42
C GLN A 84 17.56 8.49 11.12
N HIS A 85 18.54 7.61 11.25
CA HIS A 85 19.32 7.09 10.13
C HIS A 85 19.65 5.62 10.34
N GLY A 86 19.84 4.88 9.25
CA GLY A 86 20.27 3.49 9.26
C GLY A 86 19.15 2.52 9.65
N SER A 87 18.61 2.63 10.87
CA SER A 87 17.54 1.76 11.35
C SER A 87 16.76 2.36 12.52
N ILE A 88 15.53 1.87 12.71
CA ILE A 88 14.69 2.15 13.89
C ILE A 88 14.26 0.84 14.54
N MET A 89 13.80 0.93 15.79
CA MET A 89 13.19 -0.20 16.49
C MET A 89 11.67 -0.06 16.48
N ILE A 90 10.96 -1.13 16.13
CA ILE A 90 9.49 -1.20 16.24
C ILE A 90 9.07 -2.61 16.65
N ALA A 91 8.17 -2.72 17.64
CA ALA A 91 7.68 -4.02 18.13
C ALA A 91 8.80 -5.06 18.43
N GLY A 92 9.94 -4.60 18.95
CA GLY A 92 11.11 -5.44 19.26
C GLY A 92 11.96 -5.85 18.05
N ARG A 93 11.62 -5.41 16.84
CA ARG A 93 12.31 -5.71 15.59
C ARG A 93 13.10 -4.51 15.09
N THR A 94 14.17 -4.79 14.33
CA THR A 94 15.01 -3.76 13.70
C THR A 94 14.48 -3.52 12.30
N LEU A 95 13.99 -2.31 12.04
CA LEU A 95 13.61 -1.88 10.71
C LEU A 95 14.73 -1.03 10.11
N PRO A 96 15.37 -1.47 9.01
CA PRO A 96 16.31 -0.63 8.30
C PRO A 96 15.60 0.53 7.60
N LEU A 97 16.27 1.67 7.53
CA LEU A 97 15.78 2.86 6.82
C LEU A 97 16.57 3.02 5.50
N PRO A 98 15.92 3.43 4.40
CA PRO A 98 16.62 3.88 3.22
C PRO A 98 17.52 5.08 3.54
N ALA A 99 18.47 5.39 2.68
CA ALA A 99 19.41 6.48 2.89
C ALA A 99 18.71 7.84 3.05
N GLY A 100 19.29 8.67 3.91
CA GLY A 100 18.83 10.03 4.19
C GLY A 100 18.43 10.25 5.64
N ASP A 101 17.92 11.44 5.88
CA ASP A 101 17.56 11.92 7.22
C ASP A 101 16.05 11.75 7.41
N TRP A 102 15.66 10.80 8.27
CA TRP A 102 14.26 10.48 8.52
C TRP A 102 13.77 11.15 9.80
N HIS A 103 12.82 12.06 9.65
CA HIS A 103 12.22 12.82 10.73
C HIS A 103 10.98 12.10 11.25
N PRO A 104 10.91 11.73 12.55
CA PRO A 104 9.75 11.04 13.09
C PRO A 104 8.56 12.00 13.17
N ILE A 105 7.44 11.61 12.59
CA ILE A 105 6.24 12.44 12.48
C ILE A 105 5.18 12.00 13.48
N LEU A 106 4.95 10.70 13.62
CA LEU A 106 3.89 10.19 14.49
C LEU A 106 4.20 8.75 14.87
N THR A 107 3.88 8.38 16.10
CA THR A 107 3.81 6.99 16.51
C THR A 107 2.41 6.68 17.00
N ALA A 108 1.95 5.46 16.80
CA ALA A 108 0.67 5.02 17.31
C ALA A 108 0.76 3.59 17.84
N ARG A 109 -0.11 3.27 18.81
CA ARG A 109 -0.45 1.90 19.18
C ARG A 109 -1.94 1.74 19.07
N SER A 110 -2.39 0.67 18.43
CA SER A 110 -3.80 0.40 18.17
C SER A 110 -4.15 -1.07 18.36
N GLY A 111 -5.45 -1.34 18.39
CA GLY A 111 -6.01 -2.66 18.65
C GLY A 111 -6.53 -2.81 20.09
N ALA A 112 -7.26 -3.89 20.36
CA ALA A 112 -8.00 -4.07 21.62
C ALA A 112 -7.08 -4.04 22.86
N HIS A 113 -5.82 -4.42 22.68
CA HIS A 113 -4.78 -4.47 23.70
C HIS A 113 -3.51 -3.72 23.29
N GLY A 114 -3.57 -2.88 22.25
CA GLY A 114 -2.42 -2.18 21.70
C GLY A 114 -1.41 -3.10 21.03
N GLU A 115 -1.91 -4.17 20.40
CA GLU A 115 -1.14 -5.21 19.70
C GLU A 115 -0.44 -4.70 18.44
N LEU A 116 -0.91 -3.62 17.82
CA LEU A 116 -0.28 -3.01 16.65
C LEU A 116 0.52 -1.77 17.07
N SER A 117 1.79 -1.72 16.69
CA SER A 117 2.62 -0.51 16.74
C SER A 117 2.74 0.08 15.35
N GLN A 118 2.69 1.40 15.26
CA GLN A 118 2.88 2.14 14.02
C GLN A 118 3.85 3.30 14.20
N GLN A 119 4.72 3.52 13.22
CA GLN A 119 5.61 4.68 13.16
C GLN A 119 5.55 5.29 11.76
N ILE A 120 5.48 6.62 11.70
CA ILE A 120 5.51 7.39 10.46
C ILE A 120 6.70 8.34 10.50
N LEU A 121 7.53 8.28 9.47
CA LEU A 121 8.72 9.10 9.31
C LEU A 121 8.69 9.81 7.95
N ALA A 122 9.25 11.01 7.87
CA ALA A 122 9.39 11.76 6.63
C ALA A 122 10.87 12.05 6.34
N ARG A 123 11.28 11.88 5.09
CA ARG A 123 12.59 12.27 4.59
C ARG A 123 12.46 13.50 3.71
N THR A 124 13.40 14.42 3.83
CA THR A 124 13.48 15.58 2.94
C THR A 124 14.74 15.55 2.09
N ASP A 125 14.66 16.08 0.86
CA ASP A 125 15.82 16.41 0.02
C ASP A 125 15.68 17.88 -0.41
N ARG A 126 16.70 18.69 -0.09
CA ARG A 126 16.77 20.14 -0.37
C ARG A 126 15.46 20.92 -0.10
N GLY A 127 14.81 20.62 1.03
CA GLY A 127 13.60 21.32 1.47
C GLY A 127 12.31 20.88 0.78
N VAL A 128 12.28 19.66 0.21
CA VAL A 128 11.08 18.98 -0.31
C VAL A 128 10.97 17.60 0.31
N VAL A 129 9.77 17.14 0.66
CA VAL A 129 9.58 15.75 1.12
C VAL A 129 9.88 14.81 -0.05
N SER A 130 10.93 14.00 0.09
CA SER A 130 11.36 13.03 -0.92
C SER A 130 10.87 11.61 -0.61
N GLY A 131 10.57 11.34 0.66
CA GLY A 131 10.05 10.05 1.11
C GLY A 131 9.19 10.15 2.37
N VAL A 132 8.20 9.28 2.52
CA VAL A 132 7.48 9.06 3.78
C VAL A 132 7.41 7.56 4.01
N ILE A 133 7.83 7.08 5.18
CA ILE A 133 7.75 5.68 5.57
C ILE A 133 6.65 5.52 6.62
N VAL A 134 5.76 4.57 6.39
CA VAL A 134 4.76 4.12 7.34
C VAL A 134 5.03 2.67 7.65
N VAL A 135 5.32 2.38 8.91
CA VAL A 135 5.63 1.02 9.36
C VAL A 135 4.59 0.61 10.38
N ARG A 136 4.05 -0.60 10.24
CA ARG A 136 3.17 -1.22 11.22
C ARG A 136 3.72 -2.59 11.57
N ALA A 137 3.75 -2.91 12.85
CA ALA A 137 4.26 -4.18 13.32
C ALA A 137 3.49 -4.66 14.54
N THR A 138 3.18 -5.95 14.60
CA THR A 138 2.51 -6.54 15.76
C THR A 138 3.47 -6.77 16.93
N GLN A 139 3.12 -6.29 18.13
CA GLN A 139 3.86 -6.55 19.37
C GLN A 139 3.59 -7.94 19.93
N GLN A 140 2.43 -8.51 19.61
CA GLN A 140 2.00 -9.84 19.99
C GLN A 140 1.35 -10.52 18.79
N PRO A 141 1.30 -11.86 18.74
CA PRO A 141 0.56 -12.56 17.70
C PRO A 141 -0.89 -12.08 17.62
N VAL A 142 -1.38 -11.87 16.40
CA VAL A 142 -2.77 -11.48 16.12
C VAL A 142 -3.49 -12.60 15.37
N PRO A 143 -4.84 -12.63 15.36
CA PRO A 143 -5.60 -13.60 14.56
C PRO A 143 -5.22 -13.54 13.08
N ALA A 144 -5.14 -14.70 12.42
CA ALA A 144 -4.74 -14.80 11.01
C ALA A 144 -5.68 -14.02 10.07
N GLU A 145 -6.95 -13.87 10.43
CA GLU A 145 -7.94 -13.10 9.67
C GLU A 145 -7.59 -11.61 9.59
N LEU A 146 -6.88 -11.07 10.59
CA LEU A 146 -6.38 -9.68 10.55
C LEU A 146 -5.20 -9.56 9.57
N ALA A 147 -4.41 -10.62 9.41
CA ALA A 147 -3.31 -10.67 8.45
C ALA A 147 -3.85 -10.59 7.01
N GLU A 148 -4.85 -11.41 6.68
CA GLU A 148 -5.48 -11.43 5.36
C GLU A 148 -6.05 -10.05 4.94
N GLN A 149 -6.60 -9.28 5.88
CA GLN A 149 -7.09 -7.92 5.60
C GLN A 149 -5.97 -6.96 5.19
N LEU A 150 -4.79 -7.09 5.81
CA LEU A 150 -3.63 -6.25 5.53
C LEU A 150 -2.88 -6.64 4.26
N GLU A 151 -3.13 -7.84 3.71
CA GLU A 151 -2.60 -8.30 2.42
C GLU A 151 -3.28 -7.64 1.21
N THR A 152 -4.45 -7.01 1.40
CA THR A 152 -5.29 -6.47 0.32
C THR A 152 -4.53 -5.69 -0.78
N PRO A 153 -3.56 -4.81 -0.47
CA PRO A 153 -2.82 -4.09 -1.51
C PRO A 153 -2.05 -5.01 -2.47
N CYS A 154 -1.57 -6.16 -2.03
CA CYS A 154 -0.79 -7.07 -2.86
C CYS A 154 -1.58 -7.73 -4.01
N HIS A 155 -2.91 -7.63 -3.96
CA HIS A 155 -3.83 -8.17 -4.97
C HIS A 155 -4.58 -7.06 -5.73
N ASP A 156 -4.11 -5.81 -5.66
CA ASP A 156 -4.73 -4.70 -6.38
C ASP A 156 -4.28 -4.65 -7.85
N ASP A 157 -5.22 -4.89 -8.78
CA ASP A 157 -4.95 -4.86 -10.23
C ASP A 157 -4.44 -3.49 -10.72
N ARG A 158 -4.63 -2.42 -9.94
CA ARG A 158 -4.17 -1.06 -10.27
C ARG A 158 -2.68 -0.87 -10.04
N ASP A 159 -2.04 -1.77 -9.29
CA ASP A 159 -0.61 -1.71 -9.00
C ASP A 159 0.21 -1.85 -10.27
N TYR A 160 1.29 -1.08 -10.36
CA TYR A 160 2.25 -1.18 -11.45
C TYR A 160 2.90 -2.57 -11.47
N ALA A 161 3.22 -3.09 -10.29
CA ALA A 161 3.81 -4.41 -10.08
C ALA A 161 3.47 -4.94 -8.69
N ALA A 162 3.35 -6.27 -8.57
CA ALA A 162 3.23 -6.98 -7.31
C ALA A 162 4.02 -8.29 -7.41
N HIS A 163 4.71 -8.65 -6.33
CA HIS A 163 5.57 -9.84 -6.22
C HIS A 163 5.18 -10.59 -4.96
N ILE A 164 4.60 -11.78 -5.14
CA ILE A 164 4.21 -12.67 -4.04
C ILE A 164 5.30 -13.73 -3.88
N SER A 165 5.75 -13.93 -2.64
CA SER A 165 6.78 -14.91 -2.28
C SER A 165 6.17 -16.01 -1.43
N GLU A 166 6.19 -17.24 -1.96
CA GLU A 166 5.82 -18.43 -1.20
C GLU A 166 7.09 -19.01 -0.55
N GLN A 167 7.21 -18.91 0.77
CA GLN A 167 8.34 -19.49 1.52
C GLN A 167 7.85 -20.45 2.61
N PRO A 168 8.58 -21.56 2.86
CA PRO A 168 8.27 -22.44 3.99
C PRO A 168 8.34 -21.70 5.34
N GLY A 169 7.29 -21.81 6.15
CA GLY A 169 7.22 -21.18 7.49
C GLY A 169 6.73 -19.73 7.51
N VAL A 170 6.59 -19.11 6.34
CA VAL A 170 5.95 -17.81 6.15
C VAL A 170 4.50 -18.07 5.75
N SER A 171 3.52 -17.45 6.43
CA SER A 171 2.13 -17.60 5.97
C SER A 171 1.94 -16.85 4.66
N GLN A 172 2.47 -15.62 4.56
CA GLN A 172 2.37 -14.77 3.38
C GLN A 172 3.50 -13.73 3.35
N GLU A 173 4.07 -13.47 2.17
CA GLU A 173 4.97 -12.34 1.93
C GLU A 173 4.71 -11.76 0.54
N CYS A 174 4.59 -10.44 0.45
CA CYS A 174 4.46 -9.76 -0.82
C CYS A 174 5.06 -8.36 -0.79
N SER A 175 5.47 -7.89 -1.96
CA SER A 175 5.86 -6.50 -2.19
C SER A 175 5.15 -5.96 -3.42
N TYR A 176 4.78 -4.69 -3.40
CA TYR A 176 4.00 -4.08 -4.47
C TYR A 176 4.44 -2.63 -4.73
N THR A 177 4.22 -2.17 -5.95
CA THR A 177 4.46 -0.79 -6.38
C THR A 177 3.15 -0.22 -6.94
N SER A 178 2.60 0.79 -6.27
CA SER A 178 1.29 1.35 -6.58
C SER A 178 1.30 2.88 -6.61
N ASN A 179 0.20 3.46 -7.08
CA ASN A 179 0.07 4.91 -7.10
C ASN A 179 -0.51 5.44 -5.79
N ALA A 180 0.12 6.44 -5.19
CA ALA A 180 -0.44 7.22 -4.09
C ALA A 180 -0.85 8.61 -4.60
N VAL A 181 -2.04 8.66 -5.20
CA VAL A 181 -2.65 9.95 -5.54
C VAL A 181 -3.15 10.59 -4.25
N LEU A 182 -2.59 11.73 -3.89
CA LEU A 182 -3.06 12.59 -2.80
C LEU A 182 -4.34 13.34 -3.22
N GLU A 183 -5.36 12.63 -3.71
CA GLU A 183 -6.64 13.24 -4.06
C GLU A 183 -7.40 13.59 -2.78
N ASN A 184 -7.84 14.85 -2.63
CA ASN A 184 -8.40 15.40 -1.38
C ASN A 184 -7.47 15.33 -0.15
N GLN A 185 -6.15 15.30 -0.37
CA GLN A 185 -5.15 15.41 0.69
C GLN A 185 -5.13 14.24 1.69
N SER A 186 -5.69 13.08 1.33
CA SER A 186 -5.54 11.83 2.07
C SER A 186 -4.88 10.77 1.20
N VAL A 187 -3.86 10.10 1.75
CA VAL A 187 -3.16 8.96 1.10
C VAL A 187 -3.76 7.62 1.52
N SER A 188 -4.55 7.61 2.59
CA SER A 188 -5.00 6.37 3.22
C SER A 188 -6.32 6.59 3.97
N THR A 189 -7.12 5.54 4.08
CA THR A 189 -8.27 5.50 4.99
C THR A 189 -7.85 5.31 6.45
N ASP A 190 -6.56 5.05 6.70
CA ASP A 190 -6.02 4.93 8.05
C ASP A 190 -5.99 6.31 8.77
N PRO A 191 -6.58 6.40 9.97
CA PRO A 191 -6.66 7.66 10.71
C PRO A 191 -5.29 8.16 11.19
N PHE A 192 -4.34 7.28 11.48
CA PHE A 192 -3.00 7.66 11.94
C PHE A 192 -2.13 8.16 10.79
N ILE A 193 -2.24 7.57 9.60
CA ILE A 193 -1.60 8.11 8.39
C ILE A 193 -2.17 9.50 8.10
N THR A 194 -3.50 9.64 8.12
CA THR A 194 -4.16 10.95 7.90
C THR A 194 -3.68 12.00 8.91
N ALA A 195 -3.59 11.64 10.19
CA ALA A 195 -3.09 12.50 11.24
C ALA A 195 -1.60 12.88 11.03
N ALA A 196 -0.76 11.93 10.61
CA ALA A 196 0.64 12.20 10.32
C ALA A 196 0.81 13.19 9.16
N PHE A 197 0.05 13.02 8.07
CA PHE A 197 0.04 13.96 6.94
C PHE A 197 -0.51 15.35 7.31
N SER A 198 -1.51 15.42 8.19
CA SER A 198 -1.95 16.69 8.77
C SER A 198 -0.84 17.36 9.58
N ARG A 199 -0.17 16.60 10.45
CA ARG A 199 0.94 17.10 11.27
C ARG A 199 2.12 17.59 10.43
N MET A 200 2.54 16.84 9.40
CA MET A 200 3.60 17.26 8.48
C MET A 200 3.32 18.63 7.88
N ARG A 201 2.07 18.87 7.44
CA ARG A 201 1.65 20.17 6.89
C ARG A 201 1.72 21.27 7.93
N THR A 202 1.23 21.03 9.14
CA THR A 202 1.32 21.99 10.26
C THR A 202 2.76 22.34 10.62
N LEU A 203 3.67 21.36 10.52
CA LEU A 203 5.11 21.54 10.74
C LEU A 203 5.84 22.17 9.54
N GLY A 204 5.13 22.44 8.44
CA GLY A 204 5.69 23.09 7.26
C GLY A 204 6.48 22.18 6.31
N PHE A 205 6.36 20.85 6.43
CA PHE A 205 6.94 19.92 5.45
C PHE A 205 6.21 20.08 4.10
N PRO A 206 6.91 20.43 3.02
CA PRO A 206 6.29 20.59 1.71
C PRO A 206 6.18 19.23 1.02
N ILE A 207 4.98 18.66 1.09
CA ILE A 207 4.62 17.36 0.54
C ILE A 207 4.28 17.53 -0.95
N PRO A 208 4.90 16.76 -1.87
CA PRO A 208 4.53 16.73 -3.28
C PRO A 208 3.05 16.38 -3.47
N SER A 209 2.44 16.83 -4.56
CA SER A 209 1.03 16.50 -4.89
C SER A 209 0.84 15.05 -5.33
N LEU A 210 1.93 14.34 -5.61
CA LEU A 210 1.93 12.95 -6.06
C LEU A 210 3.14 12.24 -5.47
N MET A 211 2.91 11.05 -4.92
CA MET A 211 3.96 10.14 -4.50
C MET A 211 3.61 8.74 -5.04
N ILE A 212 4.62 7.90 -5.21
CA ILE A 212 4.44 6.49 -5.57
C ILE A 212 4.55 5.68 -4.29
N ASN A 213 3.57 4.82 -4.03
CA ASN A 213 3.63 3.91 -2.89
C ASN A 213 4.39 2.66 -3.30
N VAL A 214 5.31 2.24 -2.45
CA VAL A 214 5.96 0.95 -2.58
C VAL A 214 5.91 0.26 -1.23
N GLY A 215 5.29 -0.91 -1.20
CA GLY A 215 4.93 -1.59 0.02
C GLY A 215 5.55 -2.97 0.13
N TRP A 216 5.78 -3.39 1.37
CA TRP A 216 6.09 -4.76 1.76
C TRP A 216 5.14 -5.18 2.86
N TYR A 217 4.61 -6.38 2.73
CA TYR A 217 3.78 -7.04 3.72
C TYR A 217 4.38 -8.41 4.00
N HIS A 218 4.46 -8.73 5.29
CA HIS A 218 4.94 -10.02 5.75
C HIS A 218 4.14 -10.51 6.94
N ALA A 219 3.71 -11.77 6.87
CA ALA A 219 3.06 -12.48 7.94
C ALA A 219 3.75 -13.81 8.19
N ALA A 220 4.16 -14.03 9.44
CA ALA A 220 4.80 -15.26 9.91
C ALA A 220 3.90 -15.98 10.92
N VAL A 221 3.76 -17.30 10.80
CA VAL A 221 2.93 -18.11 11.68
C VAL A 221 3.51 -18.10 13.11
N ALA A 222 2.69 -17.73 14.09
CA ALA A 222 3.09 -17.64 15.50
C ALA A 222 2.40 -18.68 16.40
N GLY A 223 1.48 -19.48 15.84
CA GLY A 223 0.72 -20.49 16.56
C GLY A 223 -0.49 -20.97 15.76
N LYS A 224 -1.45 -21.62 16.42
CA LYS A 224 -2.70 -22.03 15.78
C LYS A 224 -3.53 -20.77 15.47
N ASN A 225 -3.78 -20.51 14.18
CA ASN A 225 -4.56 -19.37 13.67
C ASN A 225 -4.05 -17.99 14.14
N THR A 226 -2.75 -17.85 14.43
CA THR A 226 -2.17 -16.57 14.82
C THR A 226 -0.88 -16.28 14.04
N ALA A 227 -0.62 -15.00 13.80
CA ALA A 227 0.52 -14.54 13.02
C ALA A 227 1.17 -13.29 13.62
N HIS A 228 2.48 -13.16 13.41
CA HIS A 228 3.18 -11.87 13.50
C HIS A 228 3.13 -11.19 12.16
N ILE A 229 2.83 -9.89 12.15
CA ILE A 229 2.69 -9.10 10.92
C ILE A 229 3.67 -7.94 10.97
N GLU A 230 4.20 -7.60 9.81
CA GLU A 230 4.87 -6.34 9.53
C GLU A 230 4.43 -5.80 8.18
N THR A 231 4.13 -4.51 8.13
CA THR A 231 3.90 -3.78 6.88
C THR A 231 4.81 -2.57 6.83
N VAL A 232 5.45 -2.36 5.70
CA VAL A 232 6.32 -1.22 5.46
C VAL A 232 5.89 -0.59 4.15
N GLU A 233 5.27 0.58 4.22
CA GLU A 233 4.87 1.37 3.07
C GLU A 233 5.80 2.56 2.95
N THR A 234 6.44 2.72 1.79
CA THR A 234 7.29 3.85 1.49
C THR A 234 6.65 4.65 0.36
N LEU A 235 6.25 5.88 0.66
CA LEU A 235 5.83 6.84 -0.34
C LEU A 235 7.07 7.55 -0.86
N VAL A 236 7.35 7.44 -2.15
CA VAL A 236 8.54 7.98 -2.80
C VAL A 236 8.12 9.05 -3.81
N ALA A 237 8.69 10.26 -3.70
CA ALA A 237 8.32 11.38 -4.56
C ALA A 237 9.00 11.27 -5.95
N PRO A 238 8.25 11.17 -7.07
CA PRO A 238 8.86 11.11 -8.40
C PRO A 238 9.17 12.53 -8.91
N ILE A 239 10.08 13.21 -8.23
CA ILE A 239 10.50 14.57 -8.52
C ILE A 239 11.94 14.61 -9.00
N GLU A 240 12.28 15.63 -9.79
CA GLU A 240 13.67 15.95 -10.09
C GLU A 240 14.44 16.23 -8.78
N HIS A 241 15.66 15.71 -8.66
CA HIS A 241 16.46 15.90 -7.45
C HIS A 241 16.67 17.38 -7.14
N GLY A 242 16.37 17.77 -5.90
CA GLY A 242 16.47 19.16 -5.47
C GLY A 242 15.40 20.11 -6.02
N SER A 243 14.37 19.59 -6.70
CA SER A 243 13.28 20.36 -7.27
C SER A 243 11.95 19.99 -6.61
N ARG A 244 10.88 20.72 -6.97
CA ARG A 244 9.48 20.34 -6.69
C ARG A 244 8.77 19.80 -7.93
N GLN A 245 9.47 19.74 -9.06
CA GLN A 245 8.94 19.34 -10.34
C GLN A 245 8.85 17.82 -10.44
N LEU A 246 7.66 17.31 -10.78
CA LEU A 246 7.46 15.90 -11.09
C LEU A 246 8.24 15.52 -12.35
N LEU A 247 8.82 14.31 -12.37
CA LEU A 247 9.51 13.74 -13.52
C LEU A 247 8.61 13.60 -14.75
N ALA A 248 7.30 13.45 -14.54
CA ALA A 248 6.30 13.38 -15.58
C ALA A 248 4.98 14.03 -15.15
N PRO A 249 4.17 14.51 -16.10
CA PRO A 249 2.84 15.03 -15.80
C PRO A 249 1.91 14.00 -15.09
N PRO A 250 0.99 14.45 -14.22
CA PRO A 250 0.10 13.60 -13.42
C PRO A 250 -0.61 12.47 -14.18
N GLN A 251 -1.05 12.71 -15.43
CA GLN A 251 -1.79 11.74 -16.24
C GLN A 251 -0.99 10.48 -16.64
N TYR A 252 0.34 10.49 -16.49
CA TYR A 252 1.19 9.34 -16.78
C TYR A 252 1.38 8.42 -15.58
N TRP A 253 1.08 8.88 -14.37
CA TRP A 253 1.21 8.07 -13.15
C TRP A 253 -0.02 7.19 -12.95
N ASN A 254 -0.20 6.21 -13.84
CA ASN A 254 -1.07 5.06 -13.61
C ASN A 254 -0.64 3.90 -14.51
N LYS A 255 -1.01 2.68 -14.14
CA LYS A 255 -0.64 1.45 -14.85
C LYS A 255 -0.93 1.50 -16.36
N ALA A 256 -2.02 2.14 -16.76
CA ALA A 256 -2.46 2.19 -18.16
C ALA A 256 -1.68 3.20 -19.03
N SER A 257 -0.98 4.17 -18.44
CA SER A 257 -0.30 5.24 -19.20
C SER A 257 1.17 5.45 -18.83
N VAL A 258 1.70 4.82 -17.78
CA VAL A 258 3.10 5.02 -17.34
C VAL A 258 4.12 4.74 -18.43
N HIS A 259 3.91 3.68 -19.21
CA HIS A 259 4.76 3.31 -20.34
C HIS A 259 4.78 4.34 -21.49
N LYS A 260 3.85 5.31 -21.50
CA LYS A 260 3.77 6.35 -22.53
C LYS A 260 4.71 7.53 -22.24
N ASN A 261 5.30 7.60 -21.05
CA ASN A 261 6.32 8.58 -20.70
C ASN A 261 7.58 7.84 -20.20
N PRO A 262 8.75 8.06 -20.83
CA PRO A 262 9.96 7.29 -20.50
C PRO A 262 10.47 7.54 -19.09
N ASP A 263 10.39 8.77 -18.58
CA ASP A 263 10.87 9.12 -17.23
C ASP A 263 9.99 8.47 -16.15
N ALA A 264 8.68 8.47 -16.34
CA ALA A 264 7.73 7.79 -15.46
C ALA A 264 7.95 6.27 -15.45
N ALA A 265 8.09 5.68 -16.63
CA ALA A 265 8.36 4.24 -16.78
C ALA A 265 9.68 3.84 -16.10
N GLN A 266 10.76 4.58 -16.37
CA GLN A 266 12.06 4.32 -15.76
C GLN A 266 12.03 4.47 -14.25
N PHE A 267 11.30 5.47 -13.73
CA PHE A 267 11.15 5.66 -12.29
C PHE A 267 10.47 4.44 -11.63
N ILE A 268 9.34 4.00 -12.17
CA ILE A 268 8.61 2.82 -11.66
C ILE A 268 9.46 1.55 -11.76
N ASP A 269 10.13 1.31 -12.90
CA ASP A 269 10.99 0.14 -13.09
C ASP A 269 12.19 0.12 -12.13
N THR A 270 12.72 1.30 -11.78
CA THR A 270 13.82 1.42 -10.82
C THR A 270 13.33 1.20 -9.41
N LEU A 271 12.16 1.76 -9.07
CA LEU A 271 11.55 1.59 -7.76
C LEU A 271 11.15 0.12 -7.49
N ASP A 272 10.56 -0.55 -8.47
CA ASP A 272 10.17 -1.96 -8.36
C ASP A 272 11.39 -2.87 -8.14
N ARG A 273 12.46 -2.67 -8.93
CA ARG A 273 13.72 -3.41 -8.74
C ARG A 273 14.37 -3.15 -7.38
N TRP A 274 14.33 -1.90 -6.92
CA TRP A 274 14.80 -1.55 -5.58
C TRP A 274 14.00 -2.30 -4.53
N MET A 275 12.67 -2.34 -4.64
CA MET A 275 11.79 -3.02 -3.69
C MET A 275 12.05 -4.52 -3.60
N ILE A 276 12.32 -5.20 -4.72
CA ILE A 276 12.69 -6.63 -4.71
C ILE A 276 13.99 -6.89 -3.92
N GLY A 277 14.93 -5.94 -3.96
CA GLY A 277 16.13 -5.96 -3.12
C GLY A 277 15.81 -5.65 -1.66
N TRP A 278 15.01 -4.62 -1.45
CA TRP A 278 14.66 -4.09 -0.14
C TRP A 278 13.79 -5.05 0.69
N SER A 279 12.87 -5.80 0.09
CA SER A 279 12.02 -6.78 0.78
C SER A 279 12.85 -7.83 1.51
N ARG A 280 13.95 -8.28 0.90
CA ARG A 280 14.90 -9.22 1.53
C ARG A 280 15.57 -8.61 2.76
N VAL A 281 15.92 -7.33 2.70
CA VAL A 281 16.53 -6.58 3.80
C VAL A 281 15.51 -6.35 4.93
N LEU A 282 14.27 -5.99 4.60
CA LEU A 282 13.17 -5.87 5.56
C LEU A 282 12.89 -7.19 6.28
N ARG A 283 12.85 -8.30 5.53
CA ARG A 283 12.68 -9.63 6.11
C ARG A 283 13.79 -10.01 7.07
N GLN A 284 15.06 -9.73 6.74
CA GLN A 284 16.16 -9.93 7.68
C GLN A 284 15.97 -9.12 8.97
N GLY A 285 15.40 -7.91 8.88
CA GLY A 285 15.03 -7.09 10.02
C GLY A 285 13.93 -7.71 10.88
N PHE A 286 12.90 -8.26 10.24
CA PHE A 286 11.82 -9.01 10.88
C PHE A 286 12.35 -10.25 11.62
N ASP A 287 13.20 -11.03 10.95
CA ASP A 287 13.77 -12.28 11.47
C ASP A 287 14.85 -12.06 12.53
N GLY A 288 15.28 -10.81 12.75
CA GLY A 288 16.37 -10.47 13.67
C GLY A 288 17.75 -10.92 13.17
N THR A 289 17.92 -11.13 11.87
CA THR A 289 19.16 -11.58 11.23
C THR A 289 19.87 -10.49 10.44
N LEU A 290 19.33 -9.27 10.42
CA LEU A 290 19.89 -8.14 9.71
C LEU A 290 21.25 -7.71 10.26
N ASP A 291 22.27 -7.76 9.41
CA ASP A 291 23.55 -7.09 9.64
C ASP A 291 23.59 -5.79 8.84
N THR A 292 23.37 -4.66 9.53
CA THR A 292 23.33 -3.33 8.92
C THR A 292 24.67 -2.91 8.30
N SER A 293 25.78 -3.54 8.66
CA SER A 293 27.10 -3.26 8.06
C SER A 293 27.24 -3.79 6.63
N THR A 294 26.36 -4.72 6.23
CA THR A 294 26.35 -5.31 4.88
C THR A 294 25.50 -4.54 3.88
N LEU A 295 24.81 -3.49 4.32
CA LEU A 295 23.92 -2.69 3.48
C LEU A 295 24.71 -1.81 2.52
N VAL A 296 24.61 -2.12 1.23
CA VAL A 296 25.26 -1.39 0.13
C VAL A 296 24.33 -0.34 -0.49
N PRO A 297 24.87 0.74 -1.09
CA PRO A 297 24.07 1.84 -1.63
C PRO A 297 22.90 1.43 -2.54
N PRO A 298 23.01 0.45 -3.46
CA PRO A 298 21.88 0.04 -4.30
C PRO A 298 20.69 -0.56 -3.52
N LEU A 299 20.90 -1.04 -2.29
CA LEU A 299 19.83 -1.56 -1.43
C LEU A 299 19.17 -0.46 -0.60
N ILE A 300 19.94 0.54 -0.16
CA ILE A 300 19.43 1.61 0.71
C ILE A 300 19.00 2.87 -0.06
N ASN A 301 19.40 3.04 -1.32
CA ASN A 301 19.05 4.19 -2.13
C ASN A 301 17.85 3.87 -3.01
N ASP A 302 16.65 4.22 -2.56
CA ASP A 302 15.51 4.33 -3.45
C ASP A 302 15.73 5.46 -4.49
N PRO A 303 14.94 5.51 -5.58
CA PRO A 303 15.10 6.50 -6.66
C PRO A 303 15.10 7.96 -6.20
N SER A 304 14.50 8.28 -5.05
CA SER A 304 14.40 9.65 -4.52
C SER A 304 15.24 9.83 -3.25
N ALA A 305 16.17 8.91 -2.98
CA ALA A 305 17.15 9.08 -1.92
C ALA A 305 18.00 10.35 -2.16
N PRO A 306 18.33 11.11 -1.10
CA PRO A 306 19.24 12.24 -1.20
C PRO A 306 20.57 11.80 -1.81
N ARG A 307 21.07 12.57 -2.78
CA ARG A 307 22.37 12.31 -3.40
C ARG A 307 23.47 13.08 -2.67
N PRO A 308 24.68 12.52 -2.51
CA PRO A 308 25.85 13.29 -2.07
C PRO A 308 26.01 14.53 -2.95
N ALA A 309 26.30 15.66 -2.32
CA ALA A 309 26.61 16.91 -3.02
C ALA A 309 27.96 16.83 -3.76
#